data_AF-A0AAN8X913-F1
#
_entry.id   AF-A0AAN8X913-F1
#
_cell.length_a   1.000
_cell.length_b   1.000
_cell.length_c   1.000
_cell.angle_alpha   90.00
_cell.angle_beta   90.00
_cell.angle_gamma   90.00
#
_symmetry.space_group_name_H-M   'P 1'
#
loop_
_entity.id
_entity.type
_entity.pdbx_description
1 polymer ?
#
loop_
_entity_poly.entity_id
_entity_poly.type
_entity_poly.pdbx_seq_one_letter_code
_entity_poly.pdbx_strand_id
1 'polypeptide(L)'
;MDTSKRCRYPGSGQVYFCQRFQNISPSFLQNWKMDSVPEVRIAGAVEKFIRVGSMARLDCTVISTTRLPDYIFWYHFGARLLENDHPRAKIIVTKRGGEGSEMNITSSLIIHNAKVSDEGNYTCLPSNLHSVTAILHVLDDEHPAAMQTGAAMLTRPPRYGTFLSVLLIFFLIHPFDNSPFNMHLP
;
A
#
# COMPACT_ATOMS: atom_id res chain seq x y z
N MET A 1 10.91 -11.96 44.06
CA MET A 1 10.45 -12.70 42.87
C MET A 1 9.64 -11.74 42.03
N ASP A 2 10.20 -11.34 40.89
CA ASP A 2 9.59 -10.36 39.98
C ASP A 2 8.32 -10.95 39.34
N THR A 3 7.14 -10.45 39.77
CA THR A 3 5.83 -10.88 39.27
C THR A 3 5.38 -10.07 38.05
N SER A 4 6.24 -9.22 37.52
CA SER A 4 5.97 -8.39 36.36
C SER A 4 5.87 -9.24 35.09
N LYS A 5 4.76 -9.13 34.37
CA LYS A 5 4.55 -9.79 33.07
C LYS A 5 4.49 -8.73 31.97
N ARG A 6 5.09 -9.03 30.82
CA ARG A 6 4.95 -8.20 29.62
C ARG A 6 3.56 -8.41 29.01
N CYS A 7 2.73 -7.39 29.07
CA CYS A 7 1.48 -7.28 28.35
C CYS A 7 1.68 -6.51 27.06
N ARG A 8 0.89 -6.81 26.03
CA ARG A 8 0.83 -6.03 24.80
C ARG A 8 -0.51 -5.32 24.75
N TYR A 9 -0.51 -4.01 24.52
CA TYR A 9 -1.75 -3.27 24.31
C TYR A 9 -2.30 -3.59 22.90
N PRO A 10 -3.61 -3.82 22.75
CA PRO A 10 -4.20 -4.05 21.43
C PRO A 10 -4.03 -2.81 20.54
N GLY A 11 -3.56 -3.00 19.30
CA GLY A 11 -3.51 -1.93 18.28
C GLY A 11 -2.26 -1.05 18.26
N SER A 12 -1.49 -0.91 19.34
CA SER A 12 -0.29 -0.04 19.35
C SER A 12 1.04 -0.79 19.18
N GLY A 13 1.05 -2.13 19.31
CA GLY A 13 2.26 -2.95 19.28
C GLY A 13 3.22 -2.73 20.46
N GLN A 14 2.93 -1.77 21.34
CA GLN A 14 3.74 -1.43 22.50
C GLN A 14 3.56 -2.44 23.64
N VAL A 15 4.66 -2.70 24.33
CA VAL A 15 4.75 -3.71 25.38
C VAL A 15 4.95 -3.03 26.73
N TYR A 16 4.03 -3.28 27.66
CA TYR A 16 4.00 -2.71 29.00
C TYR A 16 4.23 -3.78 30.05
N PHE A 17 4.71 -3.37 31.22
CA PHE A 17 4.86 -4.25 32.37
C PHE A 17 3.59 -4.20 33.23
N CYS A 18 2.87 -5.32 33.27
CA CYS A 18 1.73 -5.50 34.15
C CYS A 18 2.16 -6.19 35.44
N GLN A 19 1.71 -5.68 36.58
CA GLN A 19 1.82 -6.37 37.85
C GLN A 19 0.55 -7.15 38.12
N ARG A 20 0.68 -8.45 38.42
CA ARG A 20 -0.44 -9.31 38.80
C ARG A 20 -0.78 -9.05 40.27
N PHE A 21 -1.94 -8.47 40.55
CA PHE A 21 -2.49 -8.44 41.90
C PHE A 21 -2.89 -9.87 42.30
N GLN A 22 -2.22 -10.42 43.31
CA GLN A 22 -2.64 -11.66 43.97
C GLN A 22 -3.62 -11.25 45.09
N ASN A 23 -4.78 -11.93 45.17
CA ASN A 23 -5.95 -11.62 46.02
C ASN A 23 -6.94 -10.60 45.44
N ILE A 24 -7.52 -10.94 44.28
CA ILE A 24 -8.65 -10.21 43.71
C ILE A 24 -9.94 -10.87 44.18
N SER A 25 -10.80 -10.18 44.94
CA SER A 25 -12.14 -10.68 45.27
C SER A 25 -13.03 -10.71 44.01
N PRO A 26 -13.99 -11.64 43.88
CA PRO A 26 -14.93 -11.66 42.76
C PRO A 26 -15.67 -10.32 42.57
N SER A 27 -15.94 -9.61 43.67
CA SER A 27 -16.53 -8.27 43.68
C SER A 27 -15.64 -7.19 43.08
N PHE A 28 -14.31 -7.33 43.14
CA PHE A 28 -13.38 -6.38 42.54
C PHE A 28 -13.35 -6.47 41.01
N LEU A 29 -13.66 -7.63 40.43
CA LEU A 29 -13.68 -7.84 38.98
C LEU A 29 -14.95 -7.31 38.31
N GLN A 30 -16.03 -7.12 39.05
CA GLN A 30 -17.34 -6.80 38.46
C GLN A 30 -17.47 -5.34 37.96
N ASN A 31 -16.51 -4.47 38.29
CA ASN A 31 -16.57 -3.03 37.96
C ASN A 31 -15.52 -2.55 36.95
N TRP A 32 -14.71 -3.45 36.36
CA TRP A 32 -13.72 -3.06 35.34
C TRP A 32 -14.30 -3.22 33.94
N LYS A 33 -15.00 -2.19 33.47
CA LYS A 33 -15.27 -2.06 32.04
C LYS A 33 -13.99 -1.49 31.40
N MET A 34 -13.27 -2.32 30.64
CA MET A 34 -12.12 -1.84 29.89
C MET A 34 -12.61 -0.83 28.85
N ASP A 35 -12.09 0.40 28.90
CA ASP A 35 -12.39 1.41 27.90
C ASP A 35 -11.98 0.88 26.51
N SER A 36 -12.86 1.05 25.51
CA SER A 36 -12.55 0.64 24.15
C SER A 36 -11.35 1.43 23.63
N VAL A 37 -10.37 0.74 23.06
CA VAL A 37 -9.23 1.39 22.42
C VAL A 37 -9.70 2.19 21.19
N PRO A 38 -9.38 3.49 21.08
CA PRO A 38 -9.73 4.26 19.89
C PRO A 38 -8.99 3.74 18.65
N GLU A 39 -9.70 3.69 17.53
CA GLU A 39 -9.15 3.29 16.23
C GLU A 39 -8.72 4.53 15.43
N VAL A 40 -7.54 4.49 14.81
CA VAL A 40 -7.06 5.52 13.88
C VAL A 40 -6.83 4.88 12.53
N ARG A 41 -7.37 5.47 11.46
CA ARG A 41 -7.18 4.98 10.09
C ARG A 41 -7.19 6.10 9.07
N ILE A 42 -6.44 5.94 7.98
CA ILE A 42 -6.57 6.77 6.79
C ILE A 42 -7.49 6.04 5.81
N ALA A 43 -8.56 6.69 5.35
CA ALA A 43 -9.52 6.07 4.45
C ALA A 43 -8.91 5.82 3.05
N GLY A 44 -9.06 4.59 2.56
CA GLY A 44 -8.50 4.13 1.29
C GLY A 44 -7.49 3.00 1.48
N ALA A 45 -6.69 2.74 0.45
CA ALA A 45 -5.54 1.86 0.54
C ALA A 45 -4.35 2.58 1.21
N VAL A 46 -3.42 1.80 1.77
CA VAL A 46 -2.15 2.31 2.31
C VAL A 46 -1.36 3.09 1.25
N GLU A 47 -1.57 2.74 -0.03
CA GLU A 47 -1.00 3.42 -1.19
C GLU A 47 -2.12 4.07 -2.00
N LYS A 48 -1.95 5.35 -2.37
CA LYS A 48 -2.91 6.13 -3.13
C LYS A 48 -2.26 6.67 -4.39
N PHE A 49 -2.87 6.41 -5.54
CA PHE A 49 -2.38 6.89 -6.83
C PHE A 49 -3.26 8.02 -7.33
N ILE A 50 -2.64 9.13 -7.73
CA ILE A 50 -3.31 10.28 -8.33
C ILE A 50 -2.53 10.74 -9.55
N ARG A 51 -3.15 11.56 -10.41
CA ARG A 51 -2.46 12.16 -11.57
C ARG A 51 -1.92 13.55 -11.23
N VAL A 52 -0.86 13.96 -11.90
CA VAL A 52 -0.42 15.36 -11.93
C VAL A 52 -1.62 16.26 -12.30
N GLY A 53 -1.74 17.42 -11.66
CA GLY A 53 -2.83 18.37 -11.87
C GLY A 53 -4.14 18.03 -11.14
N SER A 54 -4.31 16.80 -10.67
CA SER A 54 -5.52 16.38 -9.96
C SER A 54 -5.51 16.81 -8.47
N MET A 55 -6.61 16.55 -7.75
CA MET A 55 -6.72 16.83 -6.32
C MET A 55 -6.43 15.58 -5.50
N ALA A 56 -5.44 15.65 -4.61
CA ALA A 56 -5.21 14.63 -3.59
C ALA A 56 -6.13 14.88 -2.38
N ARG A 57 -6.70 13.82 -1.82
CA ARG A 57 -7.46 13.89 -0.56
C ARG A 57 -7.10 12.71 0.33
N LEU A 58 -6.60 12.97 1.54
CA LEU A 58 -6.31 11.95 2.54
C LEU A 58 -7.17 12.22 3.77
N ASP A 59 -8.02 11.26 4.13
CA ASP A 59 -8.97 11.39 5.23
C ASP A 59 -8.53 10.51 6.40
N CYS A 60 -7.94 11.12 7.43
CA CYS A 60 -7.58 10.44 8.68
C CYS A 60 -8.76 10.49 9.64
N THR A 61 -9.36 9.33 9.92
CA THR A 61 -10.54 9.18 10.79
C THR A 61 -10.13 8.50 12.08
N VAL A 62 -10.55 9.11 13.19
CA VAL A 62 -10.42 8.55 14.54
C VAL A 62 -11.80 8.23 15.07
N ILE A 63 -11.96 6.99 15.54
CA ILE A 63 -13.20 6.44 16.10
C ILE A 63 -12.94 6.17 17.58
N SER A 64 -13.76 6.75 18.47
CA SER A 64 -13.58 6.63 19.93
C SER A 64 -14.92 6.70 20.66
N THR A 65 -15.09 5.92 21.72
CA THR A 65 -16.32 5.96 22.56
C THR A 65 -16.15 6.76 23.86
N THR A 66 -14.92 7.21 24.17
CA THR A 66 -14.59 7.88 25.43
C THR A 66 -14.18 9.33 25.21
N ARG A 67 -13.12 9.54 24.42
CA ARG A 67 -12.54 10.86 24.16
C ARG A 67 -11.94 10.95 22.76
N LEU A 68 -12.23 12.04 22.06
CA LEU A 68 -11.60 12.39 20.79
C LEU A 68 -10.29 13.17 21.03
N PRO A 69 -9.32 13.12 20.09
CA PRO A 69 -8.14 13.99 20.12
C PRO A 69 -8.51 15.47 20.03
N ASP A 70 -7.71 16.33 20.65
CA ASP A 70 -7.88 17.79 20.60
C ASP A 70 -7.41 18.36 19.25
N TYR A 71 -6.39 17.76 18.66
CA TYR A 71 -5.82 18.13 17.38
C TYR A 71 -5.27 16.90 16.64
N ILE A 72 -5.22 17.00 15.31
CA ILE A 72 -4.61 16.00 14.41
C ILE A 72 -3.61 16.74 13.53
N PHE A 73 -2.35 16.31 13.57
CA PHE A 73 -1.30 16.86 12.73
C PHE A 73 -1.04 15.96 11.52
N TRP A 74 -0.62 16.60 10.43
CA TRP A 74 -0.14 15.93 9.24
C TRP A 74 1.35 16.17 9.08
N TYR A 75 2.05 15.14 8.63
CA TYR A 75 3.47 15.20 8.31
C TYR A 75 3.71 14.66 6.90
N HIS A 76 4.60 15.31 6.16
CA HIS A 76 5.11 14.86 4.87
C HIS A 76 6.61 14.65 5.02
N PHE A 77 7.08 13.42 4.77
CA PHE A 77 8.48 13.02 5.02
C PHE A 77 9.00 13.36 6.44
N GLY A 78 8.12 13.27 7.45
CA GLY A 78 8.46 13.56 8.85
C GLY A 78 8.54 15.05 9.21
N ALA A 79 8.41 15.96 8.24
CA ALA A 79 8.23 17.39 8.50
C ALA A 79 6.75 17.70 8.70
N ARG A 80 6.42 18.51 9.71
CA ARG A 80 5.03 18.89 10.00
C ARG A 80 4.51 19.80 8.89
N LEU A 81 3.36 19.45 8.30
CA LEU A 81 2.68 20.29 7.34
C LEU A 81 2.01 21.46 8.06
N LEU A 82 2.37 22.68 7.66
CA LEU A 82 1.74 23.92 8.07
C LEU A 82 1.03 24.53 6.88
N GLU A 83 -0.21 25.01 7.08
CA GLU A 83 -1.02 25.57 5.98
C GLU A 83 -0.34 26.77 5.30
N ASN A 84 0.45 27.55 6.05
CA ASN A 84 1.19 28.70 5.51
C ASN A 84 2.34 28.31 4.57
N ASP A 85 2.99 27.16 4.81
CA ASP A 85 4.16 26.73 4.03
C ASP A 85 3.74 26.01 2.74
N HIS A 86 2.49 25.52 2.69
CA HIS A 86 1.96 24.75 1.59
C HIS A 86 0.66 25.38 1.05
N PRO A 87 0.74 26.42 0.20
CA PRO A 87 -0.44 27.18 -0.26
C PRO A 87 -1.46 26.37 -1.07
N ARG A 88 -1.04 25.21 -1.59
CA ARG A 88 -1.90 24.26 -2.32
C ARG A 88 -2.57 23.24 -1.40
N ALA A 89 -2.07 23.08 -0.17
CA ALA A 89 -2.58 22.13 0.79
C ALA A 89 -3.53 22.82 1.76
N LYS A 90 -4.61 22.12 2.14
CA LYS A 90 -5.58 22.57 3.13
C LYS A 90 -5.90 21.42 4.07
N ILE A 91 -6.04 21.74 5.35
CA ILE A 91 -6.42 20.75 6.38
C ILE A 91 -7.78 21.14 6.93
N ILE A 92 -8.76 20.24 6.77
CA ILE A 92 -10.13 20.45 7.26
C ILE A 92 -10.41 19.40 8.33
N VAL A 93 -10.93 19.81 9.49
CA VAL A 93 -11.27 18.89 10.57
C VAL A 93 -12.78 18.91 10.79
N THR A 94 -13.40 17.73 10.72
CA THR A 94 -14.83 17.54 10.90
C THR A 94 -15.08 16.55 12.03
N LYS A 95 -15.86 16.96 13.03
CA LYS A 95 -16.33 16.09 14.12
C LYS A 95 -17.76 15.63 13.80
N ARG A 96 -18.04 14.35 13.98
CA ARG A 96 -19.38 13.75 13.86
C ARG A 96 -19.65 12.90 15.10
N GLY A 97 -20.83 13.07 15.70
CA GLY A 97 -21.35 12.07 16.63
C GLY A 97 -21.69 10.81 15.82
N GLY A 98 -21.21 9.66 16.25
CA GLY A 98 -21.60 8.36 15.71
C GLY A 98 -22.96 7.93 16.25
N GLU A 99 -23.38 6.73 15.89
CA GLU A 99 -24.57 6.09 16.47
C GLU A 99 -24.21 5.56 17.88
N GLY A 100 -25.06 5.82 18.87
CA GLY A 100 -24.79 5.44 20.26
C GLY A 100 -23.76 6.34 20.96
N SER A 101 -22.79 5.75 21.67
CA SER A 101 -21.73 6.48 22.38
C SER A 101 -20.44 6.65 21.58
N GLU A 102 -20.42 6.26 20.30
CA GLU A 102 -19.26 6.40 19.42
C GLU A 102 -19.16 7.83 18.88
N MET A 103 -17.94 8.35 18.82
CA MET A 103 -17.63 9.67 18.28
C MET A 103 -16.53 9.56 17.24
N ASN A 104 -16.71 10.27 16.14
CA ASN A 104 -15.82 10.24 14.98
C ASN A 104 -15.26 11.62 14.70
N ILE A 105 -13.95 11.72 14.53
CA ILE A 105 -13.30 12.94 14.05
C ILE A 105 -12.48 12.60 12.81
N THR A 106 -12.70 13.33 11.74
CA THR A 106 -11.99 13.17 10.48
C THR A 106 -11.20 14.43 10.17
N SER A 107 -9.88 14.29 10.05
CA SER A 107 -9.00 15.31 9.47
C SER A 107 -8.73 14.97 8.01
N SER A 108 -9.06 15.90 7.13
CA SER A 108 -8.90 15.79 5.68
C SER A 108 -7.77 16.68 5.21
N LEU A 109 -6.66 16.10 4.76
CA LEU A 109 -5.61 16.80 4.02
C LEU A 109 -5.97 16.80 2.53
N ILE A 110 -6.12 17.99 1.97
CA ILE A 110 -6.48 18.20 0.57
C ILE A 110 -5.35 18.95 -0.10
N ILE A 111 -4.82 18.40 -1.20
CA ILE A 111 -3.77 19.03 -2.01
C ILE A 111 -4.36 19.32 -3.38
N HIS A 112 -4.48 20.60 -3.72
CA HIS A 112 -4.95 21.04 -5.03
C HIS A 112 -3.80 21.07 -6.05
N ASN A 113 -4.10 20.75 -7.31
CA ASN A 113 -3.13 20.79 -8.40
C ASN A 113 -1.85 20.02 -8.04
N ALA A 114 -1.99 18.71 -7.87
CA ALA A 114 -0.92 17.83 -7.41
C ALA A 114 0.28 17.87 -8.36
N LYS A 115 1.48 17.85 -7.79
CA LYS A 115 2.76 17.82 -8.50
C LYS A 115 3.53 16.56 -8.12
N VAL A 116 4.49 16.16 -8.95
CA VAL A 116 5.40 15.04 -8.65
C VAL A 116 6.12 15.23 -7.31
N SER A 117 6.41 16.48 -6.92
CA SER A 117 7.00 16.81 -5.60
C SER A 117 6.10 16.50 -4.40
N ASP A 118 4.80 16.30 -4.62
CA ASP A 118 3.86 15.95 -3.56
C ASP A 118 3.85 14.44 -3.27
N GLU A 119 4.54 13.63 -4.07
CA GLU A 119 4.72 12.20 -3.83
C GLU A 119 5.37 11.94 -2.46
N GLY A 120 5.00 10.85 -1.81
CA GLY A 120 5.68 10.35 -0.62
C GLY A 120 4.79 9.97 0.55
N ASN A 121 5.40 9.95 1.73
CA ASN A 121 4.79 9.43 2.95
C ASN A 121 4.05 10.54 3.70
N TYR A 122 2.74 10.39 3.81
CA TYR A 122 1.86 11.26 4.58
C TYR A 122 1.44 10.56 5.87
N THR A 123 1.84 11.13 7.00
CA THR A 123 1.52 10.59 8.33
C THR A 123 0.49 11.48 9.01
N CYS A 124 -0.61 10.90 9.47
CA CYS A 124 -1.52 11.58 10.39
C CYS A 124 -1.22 11.17 11.84
N LEU A 125 -1.11 12.16 12.72
CA LEU A 125 -0.79 11.98 14.14
C LEU A 125 -1.79 12.74 15.01
N PRO A 126 -2.76 12.05 15.64
CA PRO A 126 -3.63 12.63 16.66
C PRO A 126 -2.89 12.90 17.98
N SER A 127 -3.37 13.87 18.78
CA SER A 127 -2.70 14.32 20.01
C SER A 127 -2.47 13.27 21.10
N ASN A 128 -3.28 12.21 21.14
CA ASN A 128 -3.29 11.20 22.20
C ASN A 128 -3.36 9.75 21.66
N LEU A 129 -3.06 9.54 20.37
CA LEU A 129 -3.17 8.23 19.72
C LEU A 129 -1.95 7.94 18.85
N HIS A 130 -1.87 6.70 18.37
CA HIS A 130 -0.84 6.29 17.43
C HIS A 130 -1.03 6.97 16.07
N SER A 131 0.08 7.18 15.35
CA SER A 131 0.06 7.69 13.98
C SER A 131 -0.22 6.60 12.96
N VAL A 132 -0.81 6.99 11.83
CA VAL A 132 -1.00 6.14 10.65
C VAL A 132 -0.39 6.84 9.44
N THR A 133 0.26 6.07 8.56
CA THR A 133 0.93 6.57 7.36
C THR A 133 0.29 6.00 6.10
N ALA A 134 0.13 6.84 5.09
CA ALA A 134 -0.23 6.45 3.74
C ALA A 134 0.81 6.99 2.74
N ILE A 135 1.03 6.26 1.65
CA ILE A 135 1.95 6.62 0.58
C ILE A 135 1.13 7.20 -0.57
N LEU A 136 1.44 8.42 -1.00
CA LEU A 136 0.82 9.07 -2.15
C LEU A 136 1.77 8.96 -3.35
N HIS A 137 1.32 8.34 -4.42
CA HIS A 137 2.01 8.26 -5.71
C HIS A 137 1.38 9.23 -6.71
N VAL A 138 2.20 10.02 -7.38
CA VAL A 138 1.75 11.00 -8.37
C VAL A 138 2.19 10.56 -9.75
N LEU A 139 1.23 10.06 -10.53
CA LEU A 139 1.41 9.59 -11.90
C LEU A 139 1.48 10.76 -12.86
N ASP A 140 2.54 10.79 -13.67
CA ASP A 140 2.70 11.71 -14.79
C ASP A 140 2.30 11.00 -16.09
N ASP A 141 1.25 11.49 -16.76
CA ASP A 141 0.69 10.87 -17.96
C ASP A 141 1.63 10.95 -19.17
N GLU A 142 2.67 11.79 -19.12
CA GLU A 142 3.71 11.89 -20.16
C GLU A 142 4.61 10.64 -20.23
N HIS A 143 4.62 9.80 -19.18
CA HIS A 143 5.33 8.52 -19.15
C HIS A 143 4.45 7.49 -18.43
N PRO A 144 3.47 6.87 -19.12
CA PRO A 144 2.62 5.88 -18.49
C PRO A 144 3.49 4.70 -18.06
N ALA A 145 3.75 4.59 -16.75
CA ALA A 145 4.25 3.36 -16.15
C ALA A 145 3.30 2.25 -16.61
N ALA A 146 3.86 1.24 -17.27
CA ALA A 146 3.14 0.23 -18.01
C ALA A 146 1.98 -0.35 -17.18
N MET A 147 0.75 0.09 -17.47
CA MET A 147 -0.42 -0.72 -17.17
C MET A 147 -0.20 -2.03 -17.91
N GLN A 148 0.13 -3.09 -17.17
CA GLN A 148 0.03 -4.46 -17.68
C GLN A 148 -1.45 -4.75 -17.90
N THR A 149 -2.02 -4.21 -18.98
CA THR A 149 -3.15 -4.85 -19.61
C THR A 149 -2.61 -6.21 -20.07
N GLY A 150 -3.01 -7.26 -19.35
CA GLY A 150 -2.91 -8.63 -19.82
C GLY A 150 -3.79 -8.80 -21.06
N ALA A 151 -3.40 -8.17 -22.17
CA ALA A 151 -3.81 -8.60 -23.48
C ALA A 151 -3.06 -9.90 -23.69
N ALA A 152 -3.75 -11.02 -23.51
CA ALA A 152 -3.34 -12.30 -24.03
C ALA A 152 -3.01 -12.09 -25.51
N MET A 153 -1.71 -11.96 -25.82
CA MET A 153 -1.27 -12.08 -27.19
C MET A 153 -1.66 -13.49 -27.61
N LEU A 154 -2.68 -13.60 -28.47
CA LEU A 154 -2.79 -14.75 -29.35
C LEU A 154 -1.59 -14.69 -30.29
N THR A 155 -0.41 -15.05 -29.76
CA THR A 155 0.78 -15.32 -30.54
C THR A 155 0.45 -16.51 -31.42
N ARG A 156 0.05 -16.20 -32.65
CA ARG A 156 0.06 -17.12 -33.78
C ARG A 156 1.43 -17.80 -33.78
N PRO A 157 1.52 -19.13 -33.61
CA PRO A 157 2.80 -19.81 -33.62
C PRO A 157 3.45 -19.57 -34.99
N PRO A 158 4.76 -19.28 -35.05
CA PRO A 158 5.44 -19.16 -36.31
C PRO A 158 5.39 -20.52 -37.01
N ARG A 159 4.85 -20.55 -38.22
CA ARG A 159 4.81 -21.74 -39.06
C ARG A 159 6.22 -22.05 -39.58
N TYR A 160 7.07 -22.63 -38.74
CA TYR A 160 8.35 -23.24 -39.11
C TYR A 160 8.16 -24.68 -39.64
N GLY A 161 7.02 -24.98 -40.26
CA GLY A 161 6.60 -26.35 -40.59
C GLY A 161 6.67 -26.74 -42.07
N THR A 162 7.12 -25.88 -42.98
CA THR A 162 7.06 -26.18 -44.42
C THR A 162 8.42 -26.25 -45.13
N PHE A 163 9.53 -26.03 -44.43
CA PHE A 163 10.88 -26.13 -45.03
C PHE A 163 11.54 -27.51 -44.85
N LEU A 164 11.11 -28.32 -43.87
CA LEU A 164 11.66 -29.66 -43.64
C LEU A 164 11.13 -30.74 -44.60
N SER A 165 9.95 -30.52 -45.20
CA SER A 165 9.36 -31.49 -46.14
C SER A 165 9.99 -31.45 -47.54
N VAL A 166 10.52 -30.30 -47.98
CA VAL A 166 11.10 -30.16 -49.32
C VAL A 166 12.50 -30.80 -49.40
N LEU A 167 13.28 -30.77 -48.31
CA LEU A 167 14.61 -31.37 -48.27
C LEU A 167 14.58 -32.90 -48.35
N LEU A 168 13.60 -33.56 -47.73
CA LEU A 168 13.45 -35.02 -47.81
C LEU A 168 13.07 -35.50 -49.21
N ILE A 169 12.33 -34.70 -49.99
CA ILE A 169 11.97 -35.05 -51.37
C ILE A 169 13.19 -34.91 -52.29
N PHE A 170 14.04 -33.90 -52.08
CA PHE A 170 15.26 -33.71 -52.88
C PHE A 170 16.27 -34.85 -52.73
N PHE A 171 16.41 -35.42 -51.52
CA PHE A 171 17.26 -36.59 -51.27
C PHE A 171 16.69 -37.91 -51.83
N LEU A 172 15.39 -38.01 -52.09
CA LEU A 172 14.78 -39.20 -52.72
C LEU A 172 14.90 -39.20 -54.25
N ILE A 173 15.08 -38.04 -54.89
CA ILE A 173 15.10 -37.93 -56.37
C ILE A 173 16.53 -38.00 -56.94
N HIS A 174 17.56 -37.62 -56.17
CA HIS A 174 18.96 -37.68 -56.60
C HIS A 174 19.78 -38.66 -55.74
N PRO A 175 19.80 -39.97 -56.07
CA PRO A 175 20.83 -40.84 -55.53
C PRO A 175 22.19 -40.31 -56.01
N PHE A 176 23.05 -39.99 -55.05
CA PHE A 176 24.47 -39.70 -55.27
C PHE A 176 25.09 -40.81 -56.13
N ASP A 177 25.43 -40.49 -57.38
CA ASP A 177 26.30 -41.31 -58.21
C ASP A 177 27.72 -41.19 -57.67
N ASN A 178 28.15 -42.19 -56.89
CA ASN A 178 29.52 -42.35 -56.44
C ASN A 178 30.24 -43.31 -57.39
N SER A 179 30.76 -42.79 -58.50
CA SER A 179 31.76 -43.50 -59.31
C SER A 179 33.17 -42.96 -58.97
N PRO A 180 34.11 -43.80 -58.50
CA PRO A 180 35.47 -43.37 -58.20
C PRO A 180 36.31 -43.30 -59.48
N PHE A 181 36.88 -42.12 -59.75
CA PHE A 181 37.92 -41.93 -60.77
C PHE A 181 39.17 -42.74 -60.41
N ASN A 182 39.53 -43.66 -61.31
CA ASN A 182 40.72 -44.48 -61.29
C ASN A 182 41.89 -43.69 -61.90
N MET A 183 43.08 -43.73 -61.30
CA MET A 183 44.30 -43.24 -61.96
C MET A 183 45.49 -44.11 -61.54
N HIS A 184 45.94 -44.94 -62.47
CA HIS A 184 47.19 -45.70 -62.44
C HIS A 184 47.95 -45.36 -63.73
N LEU A 185 49.21 -44.97 -63.61
CA LEU A 185 50.16 -44.72 -64.71
C LEU A 185 51.55 -44.44 -64.12
N PRO A 186 52.60 -44.66 -64.90
CA PRO A 186 53.16 -45.94 -65.36
C PRO A 186 54.31 -46.45 -64.47
#